data_AF-A0A165Q3X0-F1
#
_entry.id   AF-A0A165Q3X0-F1
#
_cell.length_a   1.000
_cell.length_b   1.000
_cell.length_c   1.000
_cell.angle_alpha   90.00
_cell.angle_beta   90.00
_cell.angle_gamma   90.00
#
_symmetry.space_group_name_H-M   'P 1'
#
loop_
_entity.id
_entity.type
_entity.pdbx_description
1 polymer ?
#
loop_
_entity_poly.entity_id
_entity_poly.type
_entity_poly.pdbx_seq_one_letter_code
_entity_poly.pdbx_strand_id
1 'polypeptide(L)'
;MGNCPPDIRLKSRLRGLLQVLRKVEHLVPTTAWLRALIPTTLKGIFWILILLNIRSFPLSWHFRVFTPVISLRLRYLLMKLKLCLKSKKVKTEEMDRWYASIAPLGEDPFRITTTYSSWAGPDDCDFNLHLSNSCYPKILDAARFQAALAMFPNLFPCGSWIALAGTHHHFIREIPIFSSYEVRMNLGSWDHKWIYIITRFVTHPKNKDKSKAKKAIENGTSVTSHLGPTIHTPATPLSNSEPATPANPVNPDPSTADSSSTVNETVKQLKQAQILKDEPDGATLHCVVVNQVCVKHGRITIPPAIAIGTNGMCGPVPSKHALGEAKKEERFSHANPPPYWPVVSELTKLSNQKAMREFLRGGWREVPEGERWWEEALGGDIERRRKERLEVLNLIRQGIDGARELE
;
A
#
# COMPACT_ATOMS: atom_id res chain seq x y z
N MET A 1 77.30 46.25 -40.39
CA MET A 1 77.24 45.89 -38.95
C MET A 1 75.78 45.72 -38.57
N GLY A 2 75.21 44.60 -38.16
CA GLY A 2 75.56 43.18 -38.23
C GLY A 2 74.20 42.44 -38.16
N ASN A 3 73.90 41.61 -39.16
CA ASN A 3 72.66 40.85 -39.21
C ASN A 3 72.65 39.81 -38.07
N CYS A 4 71.91 40.11 -37.01
CA CYS A 4 71.64 39.14 -35.96
C CYS A 4 70.67 38.08 -36.53
N PRO A 5 71.03 36.79 -36.54
CA PRO A 5 70.21 35.76 -37.19
C PRO A 5 68.85 35.63 -36.51
N PRO A 6 67.78 35.30 -37.28
CA PRO A 6 66.39 35.26 -36.79
C PRO A 6 66.16 34.27 -35.62
N ASP A 7 67.09 33.35 -35.40
CA ASP A 7 67.08 32.33 -34.35
C ASP A 7 67.28 32.90 -32.92
N ILE A 8 67.99 34.03 -32.76
CA ILE A 8 68.29 34.58 -31.42
C ILE A 8 67.08 35.32 -30.82
N ARG A 9 66.29 36.03 -31.65
CA ARG A 9 65.06 36.72 -31.19
C ARG A 9 63.96 35.73 -30.82
N LEU A 10 63.84 34.62 -31.53
CA LEU A 10 62.86 33.58 -31.23
C LEU A 10 63.22 32.87 -29.91
N LYS A 11 64.50 32.52 -29.71
CA LYS A 11 65.00 31.93 -28.45
C LYS A 11 64.90 32.88 -27.25
N SER A 12 65.01 34.19 -27.45
CA SER A 12 64.80 35.20 -26.41
C SER A 12 63.32 35.30 -26.02
N ARG A 13 62.40 35.36 -26.99
CA ARG A 13 60.95 35.40 -26.75
C ARG A 13 60.43 34.11 -26.11
N LEU A 14 60.93 32.94 -26.52
CA LEU A 14 60.61 31.67 -25.87
C LEU A 14 61.09 31.61 -24.42
N ARG A 15 62.29 32.13 -24.13
CA ARG A 15 62.81 32.20 -22.74
C ARG A 15 61.99 33.15 -21.86
N GLY A 16 61.55 34.29 -22.41
CA GLY A 16 60.64 35.20 -21.71
C GLY A 16 59.27 34.56 -21.42
N LEU A 17 58.70 33.84 -22.40
CA LEU A 17 57.45 33.12 -22.24
C LEU A 17 57.56 32.00 -21.18
N LEU A 18 58.66 31.23 -21.19
CA LEU A 18 58.94 30.19 -20.20
C LEU A 18 59.15 30.74 -18.78
N GLN A 19 59.75 31.93 -18.63
CA GLN A 19 59.87 32.59 -17.33
C GLN A 19 58.52 33.10 -16.80
N VAL A 20 57.66 33.62 -17.67
CA VAL A 20 56.29 34.01 -17.29
C VAL A 20 55.47 32.78 -16.90
N LEU A 21 55.55 31.70 -17.67
CA LEU A 21 54.88 30.44 -17.36
C LEU A 21 55.34 29.85 -16.01
N ARG A 22 56.65 29.87 -15.70
CA ARG A 22 57.16 29.46 -14.38
C ARG A 22 56.71 30.36 -13.23
N LYS A 23 56.55 31.67 -13.45
CA LYS A 23 56.01 32.58 -12.43
C LYS A 23 54.51 32.35 -12.17
N VAL A 24 53.76 31.92 -13.18
CA VAL A 24 52.33 31.56 -13.05
C VAL A 24 52.15 30.16 -12.43
N GLU A 25 53.11 29.25 -12.62
CA GLU A 25 53.11 27.89 -12.06
C GLU A 25 53.04 27.87 -10.51
N HIS A 26 53.58 28.90 -9.85
CA HIS A 26 53.48 29.07 -8.39
C HIS A 26 52.17 29.73 -7.92
N LEU A 27 51.41 30.36 -8.83
CA LEU A 27 50.12 31.00 -8.55
C LEU A 27 48.93 30.05 -8.79
N VAL A 28 49.13 28.95 -9.51
CA VAL A 28 48.17 27.86 -9.59
C VAL A 28 48.44 26.95 -8.39
N PRO A 29 47.55 26.89 -7.38
CA PRO A 29 47.72 25.94 -6.29
C PRO A 29 47.88 24.56 -6.92
N THR A 30 48.98 23.88 -6.57
CA THR A 30 49.38 22.62 -7.18
C THR A 30 48.17 21.69 -7.25
N THR A 31 47.98 21.06 -8.41
CA THR A 31 46.93 20.06 -8.62
C THR A 31 46.91 18.97 -7.55
N ALA A 32 47.96 18.84 -6.73
CA ALA A 32 48.03 18.01 -5.53
C ALA A 32 47.02 18.36 -4.44
N TRP A 33 46.75 19.65 -4.14
CA TRP A 33 45.79 20.01 -3.07
C TRP A 33 44.34 19.77 -3.52
N LEU A 34 44.02 20.13 -4.78
CA LEU A 34 42.76 19.77 -5.42
C LEU A 34 42.62 18.24 -5.55
N ARG A 35 43.63 17.49 -5.99
CA ARG A 35 43.64 16.01 -6.03
C ARG A 35 43.64 15.34 -4.66
N ALA A 36 43.90 16.05 -3.56
CA ALA A 36 43.84 15.52 -2.20
C ALA A 36 42.50 15.82 -1.49
N LEU A 37 41.81 16.90 -1.86
CA LEU A 37 40.46 17.25 -1.37
C LEU A 37 39.34 16.59 -2.19
N ILE A 38 39.56 16.38 -3.49
CA ILE A 38 38.62 15.79 -4.45
C ILE A 38 38.43 14.26 -4.32
N PRO A 39 39.31 13.42 -3.74
CA PRO A 39 39.05 11.99 -3.66
C PRO A 39 38.26 11.59 -2.41
N THR A 40 38.51 12.12 -1.21
CA THR A 40 37.81 11.66 0.01
C THR A 40 36.43 12.27 0.18
N THR A 41 36.29 13.59 -0.02
CA THR A 41 35.00 14.28 0.10
C THR A 41 34.03 13.86 -1.00
N LEU A 42 34.47 13.79 -2.27
CA LEU A 42 33.61 13.30 -3.35
C LEU A 42 33.31 11.81 -3.23
N LYS A 43 34.25 10.98 -2.73
CA LYS A 43 33.92 9.58 -2.39
C LYS A 43 32.87 9.52 -1.29
N GLY A 44 32.97 10.36 -0.27
CA GLY A 44 31.97 10.47 0.80
C GLY A 44 30.60 10.86 0.26
N ILE A 45 30.53 11.93 -0.54
CA ILE A 45 29.30 12.39 -1.21
C ILE A 45 28.74 11.28 -2.11
N PHE A 46 29.59 10.60 -2.87
CA PHE A 46 29.19 9.47 -3.72
C PHE A 46 28.55 8.34 -2.91
N TRP A 47 29.17 7.93 -1.80
CA TRP A 47 28.59 6.90 -0.93
C TRP A 47 27.30 7.37 -0.25
N ILE A 48 27.23 8.63 0.19
CA ILE A 48 26.00 9.21 0.74
C ILE A 48 24.88 9.19 -0.30
N LEU A 49 25.15 9.60 -1.54
CA LEU A 49 24.17 9.56 -2.62
C LEU A 49 23.67 8.14 -2.91
N ILE A 50 24.57 7.14 -2.91
CA ILE A 50 24.19 5.73 -3.03
C ILE A 50 23.27 5.32 -1.87
N LEU A 51 23.65 5.63 -0.64
CA LEU A 51 22.88 5.24 0.54
C LEU A 51 21.50 5.90 0.58
N LEU A 52 21.40 7.17 0.21
CA LEU A 52 20.13 7.90 0.11
C LEU A 52 19.20 7.31 -0.96
N ASN A 53 19.77 6.73 -2.03
CA ASN A 53 19.02 6.17 -3.16
C ASN A 53 18.97 4.63 -3.18
N ILE A 54 19.43 3.96 -2.12
CA ILE A 54 19.62 2.50 -2.13
C ILE A 54 18.31 1.74 -2.35
N ARG A 55 17.18 2.31 -1.90
CA ARG A 55 15.84 1.76 -2.11
C ARG A 55 15.36 1.82 -3.55
N SER A 56 16.00 2.64 -4.39
CA SER A 56 15.76 2.76 -5.81
C SER A 56 16.86 2.12 -6.68
N PHE A 57 17.82 1.44 -6.05
CA PHE A 57 18.88 0.70 -6.74
C PHE A 57 18.32 -0.51 -7.51
N PRO A 58 18.98 -0.96 -8.61
CA PRO A 58 18.58 -2.17 -9.32
C PRO A 58 18.36 -3.35 -8.36
N LEU A 59 17.36 -4.17 -8.67
CA LEU A 59 16.91 -5.32 -7.87
C LEU A 59 16.23 -5.01 -6.53
N SER A 60 16.29 -3.78 -5.99
CA SER A 60 15.59 -3.40 -4.74
C SER A 60 14.10 -3.74 -4.78
N TRP A 61 13.44 -3.47 -5.91
CA TRP A 61 12.03 -3.84 -6.12
C TRP A 61 11.78 -5.33 -5.92
N HIS A 62 12.66 -6.20 -6.45
CA HIS A 62 12.50 -7.66 -6.36
C HIS A 62 12.58 -8.10 -4.90
N PHE A 63 13.58 -7.63 -4.15
CA PHE A 63 13.69 -7.96 -2.73
C PHE A 63 12.45 -7.49 -1.97
N ARG A 64 12.04 -6.23 -2.15
CA ARG A 64 10.89 -5.65 -1.47
C ARG A 64 9.58 -6.38 -1.77
N VAL A 65 9.32 -6.70 -3.04
CA VAL A 65 8.08 -7.36 -3.47
C VAL A 65 8.09 -8.85 -3.12
N PHE A 66 9.18 -9.56 -3.35
CA PHE A 66 9.23 -11.01 -3.14
C PHE A 66 9.58 -11.43 -1.71
N THR A 67 9.91 -10.51 -0.79
CA THR A 67 10.15 -10.82 0.63
C THR A 67 9.08 -11.74 1.26
N PRO A 68 7.76 -11.48 1.14
CA PRO A 68 6.76 -12.38 1.72
C PRO A 68 6.75 -13.78 1.08
N VAL A 69 7.03 -13.89 -0.23
CA VAL A 69 7.19 -15.19 -0.91
C VAL A 69 8.42 -15.93 -0.42
N ILE A 70 9.56 -15.23 -0.31
CA ILE A 70 10.82 -15.79 0.17
C ILE A 70 10.63 -16.29 1.61
N SER A 71 9.97 -15.51 2.47
CA SER A 71 9.63 -15.89 3.84
C SER A 71 8.75 -17.14 3.90
N LEU A 72 7.68 -17.21 3.09
CA LEU A 72 6.82 -18.39 3.02
C LEU A 72 7.59 -19.63 2.50
N ARG A 73 8.43 -19.45 1.47
CA ARG A 73 9.24 -20.52 0.90
C ARG A 73 10.29 -21.03 1.89
N LEU A 74 10.90 -20.14 2.67
CA LEU A 74 11.83 -20.53 3.73
C LEU A 74 11.10 -21.35 4.81
N ARG A 75 9.91 -20.92 5.26
CA ARG A 75 9.07 -21.70 6.19
C ARG A 75 8.73 -23.09 5.64
N TYR A 76 8.38 -23.17 4.36
CA TYR A 76 8.13 -24.44 3.67
C TYR A 76 9.36 -25.35 3.67
N LEU A 77 10.54 -24.83 3.32
CA LEU A 77 11.78 -25.59 3.29
C LEU A 77 12.20 -26.05 4.70
N LEU A 78 12.04 -25.19 5.71
CA LEU A 78 12.26 -25.55 7.10
C LEU A 78 11.31 -26.66 7.56
N MET A 79 10.04 -26.63 7.16
CA MET A 79 9.10 -27.71 7.47
C MET A 79 9.52 -29.02 6.79
N LYS A 80 9.91 -28.98 5.51
CA LYS A 80 10.47 -30.15 4.81
C LYS A 80 11.70 -30.71 5.48
N LEU A 81 12.59 -29.85 5.96
CA LEU A 81 13.80 -30.25 6.67
C LEU A 81 13.44 -30.91 8.01
N LYS A 82 12.53 -30.33 8.80
CA LYS A 82 12.06 -30.92 10.07
C LYS A 82 11.45 -32.31 9.88
N LEU A 83 10.77 -32.53 8.77
CA LEU A 83 10.09 -33.78 8.47
C LEU A 83 10.97 -34.79 7.70
N CYS A 84 12.23 -34.47 7.37
CA CYS A 84 13.02 -35.21 6.38
C CYS A 84 13.23 -36.71 6.75
N LEU A 85 13.30 -37.04 8.04
CA LEU A 85 13.47 -38.42 8.54
C LEU A 85 12.14 -39.16 8.79
N LYS A 86 11.00 -38.51 8.62
CA LYS A 86 9.67 -39.12 8.84
C LYS A 86 9.22 -39.95 7.61
N SER A 87 8.23 -40.82 7.82
CA SER A 87 7.61 -41.60 6.76
C SER A 87 6.91 -40.70 5.73
N LYS A 88 6.70 -41.18 4.50
CA LYS A 88 6.02 -40.40 3.44
C LYS A 88 4.63 -39.95 3.86
N LYS A 89 3.86 -40.82 4.53
CA LYS A 89 2.51 -40.52 5.03
C LYS A 89 2.52 -39.35 6.02
N VAL A 90 3.37 -39.42 7.04
CA VAL A 90 3.51 -38.36 8.06
C VAL A 90 3.98 -37.05 7.43
N LYS A 91 4.93 -37.10 6.49
CA LYS A 91 5.36 -35.90 5.75
C LYS A 91 4.19 -35.20 5.05
N THR A 92 3.36 -35.96 4.35
CA THR A 92 2.21 -35.41 3.64
C THR A 92 1.19 -34.81 4.60
N GLU A 93 0.79 -35.55 5.63
CA GLU A 93 -0.22 -35.10 6.61
C GLU A 93 0.24 -33.85 7.38
N GLU A 94 1.49 -33.79 7.82
CA GLU A 94 2.05 -32.62 8.52
C GLU A 94 2.18 -31.40 7.59
N MET A 95 2.57 -31.60 6.33
CA MET A 95 2.64 -30.53 5.35
C MET A 95 1.26 -29.98 5.01
N ASP A 96 0.25 -30.85 4.86
CA ASP A 96 -1.13 -30.46 4.63
C ASP A 96 -1.70 -29.70 5.84
N ARG A 97 -1.42 -30.18 7.06
CA ARG A 97 -1.84 -29.49 8.30
C ARG A 97 -1.19 -28.11 8.44
N TRP A 98 0.12 -28.02 8.22
CA TRP A 98 0.85 -26.75 8.25
C TRP A 98 0.33 -25.77 7.20
N TYR A 99 0.02 -26.26 6.01
CA TYR A 99 -0.47 -25.40 4.95
C TYR A 99 -1.90 -24.92 5.24
N ALA A 100 -2.76 -25.81 5.74
CA ALA A 100 -4.13 -25.47 6.16
C ALA A 100 -4.15 -24.38 7.24
N SER A 101 -3.18 -24.35 8.16
CA SER A 101 -3.12 -23.33 9.22
C SER A 101 -2.74 -21.92 8.75
N ILE A 102 -2.39 -21.75 7.47
CA ILE A 102 -2.10 -20.44 6.86
C ILE A 102 -3.39 -19.77 6.38
N ALA A 103 -4.42 -20.55 6.04
CA ALA A 103 -5.67 -20.02 5.51
C ALA A 103 -6.43 -19.20 6.58
N PRO A 104 -7.02 -18.04 6.21
CA PRO A 104 -7.82 -17.22 7.13
C PRO A 104 -9.21 -17.83 7.37
N LEU A 105 -9.27 -19.06 7.90
CA LEU A 105 -10.50 -19.78 8.17
C LEU A 105 -11.36 -19.06 9.22
N GLY A 106 -12.60 -18.76 8.85
CA GLY A 106 -13.58 -18.10 9.71
C GLY A 106 -13.42 -16.59 9.80
N GLU A 107 -12.47 -16.00 9.07
CA GLU A 107 -12.34 -14.55 9.01
C GLU A 107 -13.45 -13.94 8.16
N ASP A 108 -14.00 -12.82 8.65
CA ASP A 108 -14.96 -12.03 7.88
C ASP A 108 -14.20 -11.37 6.72
N PRO A 109 -14.59 -11.63 5.45
CA PRO A 109 -13.91 -11.11 4.28
C PRO A 109 -13.82 -9.58 4.27
N PHE A 110 -14.75 -8.88 4.91
CA PHE A 110 -14.78 -7.42 4.99
C PHE A 110 -13.99 -6.83 6.15
N ARG A 111 -13.58 -7.65 7.12
CA ARG A 111 -12.83 -7.24 8.31
C ARG A 111 -11.36 -7.63 8.26
N ILE A 112 -11.01 -8.64 7.46
CA ILE A 112 -9.60 -8.99 7.25
C ILE A 112 -8.83 -7.75 6.77
N THR A 113 -7.76 -7.44 7.47
CA THR A 113 -6.90 -6.29 7.21
C THR A 113 -5.46 -6.77 7.13
N THR A 114 -4.80 -6.50 6.02
CA THR A 114 -3.36 -6.76 5.89
C THR A 114 -2.61 -5.44 5.90
N THR A 115 -1.61 -5.32 6.76
CA THR A 115 -0.85 -4.08 6.94
C THR A 115 0.57 -4.25 6.42
N TYR A 116 0.99 -3.33 5.56
CA TYR A 116 2.36 -3.23 5.07
C TYR A 116 2.98 -1.90 5.55
N SER A 117 4.11 -1.96 6.25
CA SER A 117 4.75 -0.75 6.81
C SER A 117 5.89 -0.28 5.92
N SER A 118 6.01 1.03 5.75
CA SER A 118 7.17 1.65 5.10
C SER A 118 7.44 3.04 5.69
N TRP A 119 8.35 3.78 5.08
CA TRP A 119 8.64 5.16 5.46
C TRP A 119 8.99 6.00 4.23
N ALA A 120 8.75 7.30 4.31
CA ALA A 120 8.99 8.27 3.24
C ALA A 120 10.49 8.60 3.15
N GLY A 121 11.20 7.81 2.34
CA GLY A 121 12.61 7.98 2.03
C GLY A 121 12.92 9.24 1.23
N PRO A 122 14.15 9.79 1.31
CA PRO A 122 14.59 10.85 0.41
C PRO A 122 14.44 10.49 -1.08
N ASP A 123 14.57 9.21 -1.43
CA ASP A 123 14.38 8.70 -2.79
C ASP A 123 12.92 8.48 -3.21
N ASP A 124 12.01 8.48 -2.24
CA ASP A 124 10.56 8.33 -2.44
C ASP A 124 9.83 9.70 -2.38
N CYS A 125 10.51 10.77 -1.94
CA CYS A 125 9.94 12.12 -1.80
C CYS A 125 10.23 13.01 -3.01
N ASP A 126 9.32 13.94 -3.29
CA ASP A 126 9.51 14.94 -4.34
C ASP A 126 10.10 16.26 -3.80
N PHE A 127 10.17 17.29 -4.65
CA PHE A 127 10.74 18.60 -4.32
C PHE A 127 9.97 19.35 -3.21
N ASN A 128 8.74 18.95 -2.89
CA ASN A 128 7.95 19.50 -1.80
C ASN A 128 8.19 18.76 -0.46
N LEU A 129 9.17 17.85 -0.41
CA LEU A 129 9.59 17.15 0.82
C LEU A 129 8.50 16.26 1.46
N HIS A 130 7.69 15.63 0.62
CA HIS A 130 6.68 14.65 0.99
C HIS A 130 6.68 13.50 -0.02
N LEU A 131 6.08 12.38 0.36
CA LEU A 131 6.00 11.18 -0.47
C LEU A 131 5.38 11.53 -1.83
N SER A 132 6.16 11.34 -2.90
CA SER A 132 5.69 11.66 -4.24
C SER A 132 4.43 10.86 -4.57
N ASN A 133 3.48 11.48 -5.28
CA ASN A 133 2.28 10.80 -5.78
C ASN A 133 2.61 9.53 -6.59
N SER A 134 3.77 9.50 -7.26
CA SER A 134 4.29 8.34 -8.01
C SER A 134 4.78 7.20 -7.11
N CYS A 135 5.08 7.47 -5.83
CA CYS A 135 5.59 6.47 -4.90
C CYS A 135 4.49 5.70 -4.15
N TYR A 136 3.26 6.21 -4.13
CA TYR A 136 2.08 5.45 -3.67
C TYR A 136 1.88 4.16 -4.49
N PRO A 137 1.77 4.18 -5.82
CA PRO A 137 1.67 2.95 -6.61
C PRO A 137 2.96 2.11 -6.55
N LYS A 138 4.14 2.73 -6.46
CA LYS A 138 5.44 2.03 -6.30
C LYS A 138 5.43 1.08 -5.09
N ILE A 139 4.79 1.44 -3.98
CA ILE A 139 4.75 0.59 -2.77
C ILE A 139 3.64 -0.46 -2.82
N LEU A 140 2.58 -0.21 -3.59
CA LEU A 140 1.43 -1.10 -3.66
C LEU A 140 1.75 -2.48 -4.21
N ASP A 141 2.77 -2.65 -5.05
CA ASP A 141 3.15 -4.00 -5.51
C ASP A 141 3.53 -4.92 -4.35
N ALA A 142 4.35 -4.42 -3.42
CA ALA A 142 4.77 -5.20 -2.26
C ALA A 142 3.60 -5.43 -1.29
N ALA A 143 2.80 -4.38 -1.04
CA ALA A 143 1.62 -4.48 -0.18
C ALA A 143 0.57 -5.46 -0.75
N ARG A 144 0.26 -5.37 -2.05
CA ARG A 144 -0.68 -6.27 -2.73
C ARG A 144 -0.19 -7.69 -2.70
N PHE A 145 1.11 -7.94 -2.88
CA PHE A 145 1.62 -9.31 -2.90
C PHE A 145 1.61 -9.94 -1.51
N GLN A 146 1.91 -9.16 -0.45
CA GLN A 146 1.71 -9.60 0.92
C GLN A 146 0.23 -9.88 1.21
N ALA A 147 -0.68 -8.99 0.81
CA ALA A 147 -2.12 -9.15 0.98
C ALA A 147 -2.63 -10.40 0.26
N ALA A 148 -2.18 -10.63 -0.98
CA ALA A 148 -2.54 -11.76 -1.80
C ALA A 148 -2.18 -13.10 -1.12
N LEU A 149 -0.98 -13.20 -0.54
CA LEU A 149 -0.54 -14.40 0.18
C LEU A 149 -1.28 -14.62 1.51
N ALA A 150 -1.69 -13.54 2.17
CA ALA A 150 -2.40 -13.61 3.45
C ALA A 150 -3.90 -13.92 3.27
N MET A 151 -4.55 -13.29 2.30
CA MET A 151 -5.99 -13.46 2.05
C MET A 151 -6.28 -14.69 1.19
N PHE A 152 -5.40 -15.03 0.25
CA PHE A 152 -5.67 -16.06 -0.76
C PHE A 152 -4.58 -17.16 -0.88
N PRO A 153 -4.03 -17.69 0.22
CA PRO A 153 -2.92 -18.64 0.17
C PRO A 153 -3.16 -19.85 -0.75
N ASN A 154 -4.39 -20.40 -0.78
CA ASN A 154 -4.75 -21.64 -1.48
C ASN A 154 -4.76 -21.53 -3.02
N LEU A 155 -4.66 -20.32 -3.56
CA LEU A 155 -4.69 -20.10 -5.02
C LEU A 155 -3.33 -20.34 -5.68
N PHE A 156 -2.22 -20.04 -5.01
CA PHE A 156 -0.90 -20.00 -5.67
C PHE A 156 -0.31 -21.38 -5.97
N PRO A 157 -0.36 -22.39 -5.08
CA PRO A 157 0.26 -23.69 -5.37
C PRO A 157 -0.40 -24.45 -6.52
N CYS A 158 -1.67 -24.16 -6.80
CA CYS A 158 -2.37 -24.75 -7.93
C CYS A 158 -2.08 -24.00 -9.25
N GLY A 159 -1.33 -22.89 -9.23
CA GLY A 159 -0.95 -22.11 -10.41
C GLY A 159 -1.95 -21.01 -10.78
N SER A 160 -2.84 -20.64 -9.86
CA SER A 160 -3.69 -19.47 -10.04
C SER A 160 -2.93 -18.19 -9.66
N TRP A 161 -3.32 -17.06 -10.26
CA TRP A 161 -2.72 -15.76 -9.98
C TRP A 161 -3.79 -14.68 -9.88
N ILE A 162 -3.41 -13.55 -9.28
CA ILE A 162 -4.27 -12.38 -9.14
C ILE A 162 -3.76 -11.31 -10.11
N ALA A 163 -4.59 -10.92 -11.06
CA ALA A 163 -4.27 -9.90 -12.06
C ALA A 163 -4.89 -8.56 -11.65
N LEU A 164 -4.06 -7.51 -11.63
CA LEU A 164 -4.49 -6.13 -11.41
C LEU A 164 -5.03 -5.55 -12.72
N ALA A 165 -6.22 -4.97 -12.69
CA ALA A 165 -6.82 -4.30 -13.84
C ALA A 165 -6.75 -2.78 -13.75
N GLY A 166 -6.95 -2.22 -12.55
CA GLY A 166 -6.95 -0.79 -12.34
C GLY A 166 -6.73 -0.41 -10.89
N THR A 167 -6.22 0.81 -10.68
CA THR A 167 -6.06 1.43 -9.37
C THR A 167 -6.48 2.88 -9.42
N HIS A 168 -7.41 3.27 -8.56
CA HIS A 168 -7.87 4.65 -8.43
C HIS A 168 -7.34 5.23 -7.12
N HIS A 169 -6.58 6.32 -7.20
CA HIS A 169 -5.98 6.97 -6.04
C HIS A 169 -6.71 8.26 -5.74
N HIS A 170 -7.04 8.46 -4.47
CA HIS A 170 -7.55 9.72 -3.95
C HIS A 170 -6.61 10.22 -2.86
N PHE A 171 -5.84 11.27 -3.19
CA PHE A 171 -4.87 11.90 -2.29
C PHE A 171 -5.58 12.92 -1.41
N ILE A 172 -5.48 12.76 -0.09
CA ILE A 172 -6.21 13.55 0.91
C ILE A 172 -5.23 14.45 1.68
N ARG A 173 -4.08 13.89 2.09
CA ARG A 173 -3.01 14.60 2.81
C ARG A 173 -1.65 14.08 2.37
N GLU A 174 -0.64 14.92 2.54
CA GLU A 174 0.76 14.57 2.28
C GLU A 174 1.36 13.72 3.41
N ILE A 175 2.23 12.76 3.04
CA ILE A 175 3.06 12.03 3.99
C ILE A 175 4.44 12.71 4.02
N PRO A 176 4.81 13.44 5.09
CA PRO A 176 6.05 14.20 5.13
C PRO A 176 7.29 13.30 5.02
N ILE A 177 8.39 13.82 4.47
CA ILE A 177 9.68 13.13 4.42
C ILE A 177 10.09 12.63 5.82
N PHE A 178 10.72 11.45 5.87
CA PHE A 178 11.10 10.74 7.09
C PHE A 178 9.94 10.27 7.99
N SER A 179 8.69 10.33 7.51
CA SER A 179 7.54 9.77 8.21
C SER A 179 7.41 8.27 7.95
N SER A 180 7.19 7.49 9.00
CA SER A 180 6.74 6.10 8.87
C SER A 180 5.25 6.06 8.60
N TYR A 181 4.82 5.20 7.68
CA TYR A 181 3.43 5.03 7.30
C TYR A 181 3.07 3.55 7.15
N GLU A 182 1.77 3.28 7.25
CA GLU A 182 1.17 1.97 7.03
C GLU A 182 0.29 2.00 5.78
N VAL A 183 0.31 0.91 5.04
CA VAL A 183 -0.56 0.62 3.91
C VAL A 183 -1.49 -0.51 4.35
N ARG A 184 -2.73 -0.17 4.68
CA ARG A 184 -3.75 -1.10 5.17
C ARG A 184 -4.63 -1.53 4.01
N MET A 185 -4.77 -2.83 3.77
CA MET A 185 -5.60 -3.36 2.69
C MET A 185 -6.73 -4.21 3.24
N ASN A 186 -7.94 -3.96 2.74
CA ASN A 186 -9.16 -4.66 3.10
C ASN A 186 -9.92 -5.06 1.84
N LEU A 187 -10.64 -6.17 1.90
CA LEU A 187 -11.64 -6.46 0.87
C LEU A 187 -12.79 -5.44 0.99
N GLY A 188 -13.04 -4.73 -0.10
CA GLY A 188 -14.15 -3.79 -0.21
C GLY A 188 -15.44 -4.52 -0.55
N SER A 189 -15.49 -5.09 -1.76
CA SER A 189 -16.58 -5.94 -2.25
C SER A 189 -16.11 -6.71 -3.49
N TRP A 190 -17.03 -7.44 -4.14
CA TRP A 190 -16.80 -8.12 -5.39
C TRP A 190 -18.07 -8.25 -6.23
N ASP A 191 -17.90 -8.31 -7.54
CA ASP A 191 -18.94 -8.66 -8.51
C ASP A 191 -18.71 -10.10 -9.04
N HIS A 192 -19.19 -10.43 -10.25
CA HIS A 192 -19.01 -11.74 -10.86
C HIS A 192 -17.58 -12.05 -11.33
N LYS A 193 -16.72 -11.04 -11.49
CA LYS A 193 -15.38 -11.13 -12.07
C LYS A 193 -14.32 -10.44 -11.21
N TRP A 194 -14.63 -9.26 -10.72
CA TRP A 194 -13.72 -8.34 -10.06
C TRP A 194 -13.88 -8.40 -8.55
N ILE A 195 -12.73 -8.39 -7.89
CA ILE A 195 -12.57 -8.11 -6.47
C ILE A 195 -12.07 -6.68 -6.35
N TYR A 196 -12.70 -5.92 -5.46
CA TYR A 196 -12.30 -4.56 -5.11
C TYR A 196 -11.58 -4.57 -3.77
N ILE A 197 -10.31 -4.18 -3.76
CA ILE A 197 -9.51 -4.07 -2.54
C ILE A 197 -9.32 -2.59 -2.21
N ILE A 198 -9.79 -2.18 -1.04
CA ILE A 198 -9.62 -0.83 -0.53
C ILE A 198 -8.29 -0.78 0.22
N THR A 199 -7.42 0.13 -0.18
CA THR A 199 -6.15 0.40 0.46
C THR A 199 -6.17 1.78 1.09
N ARG A 200 -5.65 1.90 2.31
CA ARG A 200 -5.52 3.16 3.04
C ARG A 200 -4.06 3.37 3.43
N PHE A 201 -3.54 4.55 3.10
CA PHE A 201 -2.24 5.01 3.56
C PHE A 201 -2.45 5.86 4.80
N VAL A 202 -1.82 5.46 5.90
CA VAL A 202 -2.02 6.11 7.19
C VAL A 202 -0.72 6.35 7.93
N THR A 203 -0.66 7.38 8.76
CA THR A 203 0.45 7.59 9.70
C THR A 203 -0.08 7.62 11.13
N HIS A 204 0.77 7.21 12.07
CA HIS A 204 0.47 7.29 13.49
C HIS A 204 1.18 8.49 14.12
N PRO A 205 0.54 9.20 15.06
CA PRO A 205 1.21 10.28 15.79
C PRO A 205 2.41 9.72 16.58
N LYS A 206 3.56 10.39 16.51
CA LYS A 206 4.75 10.00 17.29
C LYS A 206 4.43 10.16 18.79
N ASN A 207 4.97 9.28 19.64
CA ASN A 207 4.65 9.29 21.09
C ASN A 207 4.91 10.64 21.80
N LYS A 208 5.78 11.52 21.28
CA LYS A 208 5.96 12.89 21.77
C LYS A 208 4.75 13.79 21.49
N ASP A 209 4.05 13.56 20.39
CA ASP A 209 2.83 14.29 20.02
C ASP A 209 1.61 13.77 20.77
N LYS A 210 1.61 12.53 21.28
CA LYS A 210 0.57 12.08 22.22
C LYS A 210 0.54 12.90 23.51
N SER A 211 1.71 13.31 24.03
CA SER A 211 1.81 14.18 25.22
C SER A 211 1.36 15.62 24.92
N LYS A 212 1.74 16.17 23.76
CA LYS A 212 1.31 17.51 23.32
C LYS A 212 -0.16 17.56 22.92
N ALA A 213 -0.70 16.55 22.23
CA ALA A 213 -2.11 16.46 21.87
C ALA A 213 -2.98 16.31 23.12
N LYS A 214 -2.55 15.50 24.11
CA LYS A 214 -3.26 15.38 25.39
C LYS A 214 -3.27 16.71 26.16
N LYS A 215 -2.16 17.46 26.16
CA LYS A 215 -2.08 18.83 26.75
C LYS A 215 -2.81 19.92 25.93
N ALA A 216 -2.88 19.79 24.61
CA ALA A 216 -3.57 20.75 23.74
C ALA A 216 -5.09 20.57 23.77
N ILE A 217 -5.56 19.33 23.96
CA ILE A 217 -6.97 19.00 24.22
C ILE A 217 -7.39 19.52 25.61
N GLU A 218 -6.50 19.49 26.61
CA GLU A 218 -6.76 20.09 27.93
C GLU A 218 -6.71 21.64 27.93
N ASN A 219 -5.93 22.27 27.04
CA ASN A 219 -5.72 23.73 27.04
C ASN A 219 -6.28 24.48 25.82
N GLY A 220 -7.08 23.84 24.96
CA GLY A 220 -7.82 24.49 23.86
C GLY A 220 -6.98 25.32 22.88
N THR A 221 -5.68 25.04 22.69
CA THR A 221 -4.78 25.88 21.89
C THR A 221 -4.12 25.09 20.76
N SER A 222 -4.31 25.54 19.51
CA SER A 222 -3.68 24.99 18.30
C SER A 222 -2.19 25.36 18.24
N VAL A 223 -1.33 24.37 18.02
CA VAL A 223 0.13 24.56 17.91
C VAL A 223 0.54 24.59 16.44
N THR A 224 1.00 25.74 15.95
CA THR A 224 1.76 25.87 14.69
C THR A 224 3.25 25.68 14.98
N SER A 225 3.91 24.75 14.28
CA SER A 225 5.37 24.59 14.31
C SER A 225 5.96 24.97 12.95
N HIS A 226 6.61 26.14 12.89
CA HIS A 226 7.39 26.59 11.73
C HIS A 226 8.87 26.40 12.00
N LEU A 227 9.61 25.77 11.07
CA LEU A 227 11.07 25.89 10.94
C LEU A 227 11.46 25.60 9.49
N GLY A 228 11.82 26.66 8.73
CA GLY A 228 12.43 26.58 7.39
C GLY A 228 11.79 27.55 6.36
N PRO A 229 12.58 28.26 5.54
CA PRO A 229 12.03 29.13 4.49
C PRO A 229 11.32 28.28 3.43
N THR A 230 10.00 28.42 3.42
CA THR A 230 9.02 27.71 2.60
C THR A 230 9.12 28.20 1.15
N ILE A 231 9.81 27.49 0.27
CA ILE A 231 9.58 27.58 -1.19
C ILE A 231 8.41 26.65 -1.51
N HIS A 232 7.23 26.97 -0.97
CA HIS A 232 5.98 26.43 -1.48
C HIS A 232 5.30 27.53 -2.26
N THR A 233 4.58 27.17 -3.33
CA THR A 233 3.48 28.00 -3.80
C THR A 233 2.58 28.24 -2.59
N PRO A 234 2.38 29.48 -2.13
CA PRO A 234 1.44 29.71 -1.06
C PRO A 234 0.07 29.34 -1.62
N ALA A 235 -0.51 28.25 -1.12
CA ALA A 235 -1.94 28.30 -0.85
C ALA A 235 -2.08 29.33 0.27
N THR A 236 -2.09 30.61 -0.12
CA THR A 236 -2.50 31.71 0.76
C THR A 236 -3.80 31.26 1.41
N PRO A 237 -3.97 31.39 2.74
CA PRO A 237 -5.27 31.21 3.34
C PRO A 237 -6.10 32.42 2.90
N LEU A 238 -6.69 32.33 1.71
CA LEU A 238 -7.75 33.24 1.34
C LEU A 238 -8.93 32.82 2.20
N SER A 239 -9.31 33.69 3.12
CA SER A 239 -10.52 33.61 3.93
C SER A 239 -11.81 33.65 3.09
N ASN A 240 -11.79 33.29 1.79
CA ASN A 240 -12.93 33.24 0.88
C ASN A 240 -12.62 32.41 -0.40
N SER A 241 -12.06 31.21 -0.27
CA SER A 241 -12.05 30.26 -1.40
C SER A 241 -12.63 28.92 -0.99
N GLU A 242 -13.94 28.79 -1.25
CA GLU A 242 -14.64 27.52 -1.30
C GLU A 242 -13.96 26.56 -2.30
N PRO A 243 -13.59 25.33 -1.92
CA PRO A 243 -13.53 24.25 -2.89
C PRO A 243 -14.96 23.91 -3.31
N ALA A 244 -15.19 23.89 -4.62
CA ALA A 244 -16.47 23.63 -5.26
C ALA A 244 -17.21 22.42 -4.66
N THR A 245 -18.31 22.75 -3.98
CA THR A 245 -19.60 22.04 -3.95
C THR A 245 -19.67 20.64 -3.31
N PRO A 246 -20.29 20.48 -2.11
CA PRO A 246 -21.28 19.44 -1.92
C PRO A 246 -22.52 19.81 -2.75
N ALA A 247 -23.11 18.85 -3.46
CA ALA A 247 -24.09 19.02 -4.54
C ALA A 247 -25.45 19.69 -4.21
N ASN A 248 -25.57 20.52 -3.17
CA ASN A 248 -26.76 21.33 -2.89
C ASN A 248 -26.35 22.67 -2.25
N PRO A 249 -26.47 23.82 -2.95
CA PRO A 249 -26.42 25.11 -2.29
C PRO A 249 -27.77 25.37 -1.60
N VAL A 250 -27.78 25.44 -0.28
CA VAL A 250 -28.85 26.12 0.45
C VAL A 250 -28.62 27.62 0.21
N ASN A 251 -29.51 28.27 -0.54
CA ASN A 251 -29.51 29.72 -0.68
C ASN A 251 -29.73 30.35 0.71
N PRO A 252 -28.81 31.17 1.25
CA PRO A 252 -29.05 31.86 2.50
C PRO A 252 -30.09 32.98 2.28
N ASP A 253 -31.23 32.87 2.97
CA ASP A 253 -32.20 33.95 3.11
C ASP A 253 -31.57 35.09 3.96
N PRO A 254 -31.50 36.32 3.45
CA PRO A 254 -30.87 37.45 4.14
C PRO A 254 -31.63 37.93 5.40
N SER A 255 -32.73 37.27 5.80
CA SER A 255 -33.58 37.70 6.92
C SER A 255 -33.37 36.99 8.27
N THR A 256 -32.41 36.06 8.40
CA THR A 256 -32.12 35.38 9.68
C THR A 256 -30.64 35.51 10.09
N ALA A 257 -30.30 36.65 10.67
CA ALA A 257 -29.03 36.85 11.36
C ALA A 257 -29.07 36.22 12.75
N ASP A 258 -28.78 34.92 12.85
CA ASP A 258 -28.37 34.29 14.11
C ASP A 258 -27.00 33.62 13.91
N SER A 259 -25.96 34.44 13.92
CA SER A 259 -24.58 34.11 13.56
C SER A 259 -23.96 32.95 14.36
N SER A 260 -24.57 32.57 15.49
CA SER A 260 -24.09 31.50 16.36
C SER A 260 -24.51 30.09 15.91
N SER A 261 -25.68 29.95 15.28
CA SER A 261 -26.20 28.64 14.82
C SER A 261 -25.46 28.18 13.57
N THR A 262 -25.23 29.09 12.62
CA THR A 262 -24.47 28.84 11.38
C THR A 262 -23.03 28.43 11.68
N VAL A 263 -22.34 29.11 12.62
CA VAL A 263 -20.97 28.76 13.02
C VAL A 263 -20.90 27.37 13.65
N ASN A 264 -21.88 27.00 14.49
CA ASN A 264 -21.93 25.68 15.11
C ASN A 264 -22.17 24.57 14.07
N GLU A 265 -22.99 24.82 13.05
CA GLU A 265 -23.19 23.88 11.95
C GLU A 265 -21.94 23.74 11.08
N THR A 266 -21.27 24.84 10.74
CA THR A 266 -19.99 24.81 10.01
C THR A 266 -18.92 24.06 10.81
N VAL A 267 -18.81 24.28 12.12
CA VAL A 267 -17.88 23.55 13.00
C VAL A 267 -18.24 22.06 13.05
N LYS A 268 -19.53 21.70 13.07
CA LYS A 268 -19.98 20.30 13.04
C LYS A 268 -19.65 19.64 11.70
N GLN A 269 -19.84 20.35 10.59
CA GLN A 269 -19.48 19.88 9.25
C GLN A 269 -17.96 19.73 9.08
N LEU A 270 -17.16 20.67 9.59
CA LEU A 270 -15.70 20.57 9.61
C LEU A 270 -15.21 19.43 10.49
N LYS A 271 -15.80 19.24 11.68
CA LYS A 271 -15.52 18.08 12.54
C LYS A 271 -15.89 16.76 11.85
N GLN A 272 -17.03 16.69 11.17
CA GLN A 272 -17.44 15.51 10.41
C GLN A 272 -16.48 15.23 9.24
N ALA A 273 -16.08 16.26 8.49
CA ALA A 273 -15.10 16.17 7.41
C ALA A 273 -13.70 15.79 7.93
N GLN A 274 -13.37 16.15 9.16
CA GLN A 274 -12.10 15.79 9.80
C GLN A 274 -12.13 14.36 10.36
N ILE A 275 -13.25 13.92 10.95
CA ILE A 275 -13.49 12.53 11.36
C ILE A 275 -13.42 11.58 10.16
N LEU A 276 -13.91 11.99 8.99
CA LEU A 276 -13.79 11.20 7.76
C LEU A 276 -12.33 11.05 7.26
N LYS A 277 -11.40 11.87 7.78
CA LYS A 277 -9.98 11.84 7.42
C LYS A 277 -9.09 11.21 8.49
N ASP A 278 -9.66 10.78 9.61
CA ASP A 278 -8.92 10.08 10.65
C ASP A 278 -9.52 8.67 10.80
N GLU A 279 -8.66 7.67 10.91
CA GLU A 279 -9.10 6.29 11.07
C GLU A 279 -9.65 6.07 12.49
N PRO A 280 -10.51 5.06 12.71
CA PRO A 280 -11.09 4.78 14.03
C PRO A 280 -10.05 4.54 15.14
N ASP A 281 -8.83 4.16 14.79
CA ASP A 281 -7.72 3.95 15.71
C ASP A 281 -6.86 5.22 15.96
N GLY A 282 -7.29 6.37 15.45
CA GLY A 282 -6.60 7.66 15.58
C GLY A 282 -5.43 7.85 14.63
N ALA A 283 -5.27 6.99 13.62
CA ALA A 283 -4.29 7.19 12.56
C ALA A 283 -4.78 8.27 11.58
N THR A 284 -3.85 9.09 11.08
CA THR A 284 -4.17 10.11 10.07
C THR A 284 -4.26 9.46 8.70
N LEU A 285 -5.38 9.62 7.99
CA LEU A 285 -5.55 9.13 6.62
C LEU A 285 -4.93 10.11 5.61
N HIS A 286 -4.12 9.57 4.70
CA HIS A 286 -3.39 10.33 3.68
C HIS A 286 -3.87 10.05 2.26
N CYS A 287 -4.13 8.79 1.94
CA CYS A 287 -4.56 8.39 0.62
C CYS A 287 -5.45 7.15 0.70
N VAL A 288 -6.54 7.15 -0.09
CA VAL A 288 -7.39 5.98 -0.30
C VAL A 288 -7.16 5.50 -1.72
N VAL A 289 -6.95 4.20 -1.88
CA VAL A 289 -6.80 3.56 -3.19
C VAL A 289 -7.83 2.45 -3.34
N VAL A 290 -8.52 2.40 -4.47
CA VAL A 290 -9.37 1.27 -4.85
C VAL A 290 -8.65 0.48 -5.93
N ASN A 291 -8.30 -0.76 -5.61
CA ASN A 291 -7.67 -1.70 -6.54
C ASN A 291 -8.74 -2.62 -7.10
N GLN A 292 -8.83 -2.72 -8.43
CA GLN A 292 -9.67 -3.69 -9.12
C GLN A 292 -8.79 -4.87 -9.57
N VAL A 293 -9.06 -6.06 -9.04
CA VAL A 293 -8.30 -7.27 -9.34
C VAL A 293 -9.21 -8.41 -9.76
N CYS A 294 -8.71 -9.36 -10.56
CA CYS A 294 -9.40 -10.60 -10.85
C CYS A 294 -8.51 -11.80 -10.57
N VAL A 295 -9.12 -12.93 -10.24
CA VAL A 295 -8.42 -14.19 -10.03
C VAL A 295 -8.44 -15.01 -11.31
N LYS A 296 -7.28 -15.51 -11.73
CA LYS A 296 -7.10 -16.22 -12.99
C LYS A 296 -6.45 -17.58 -12.76
N HIS A 297 -6.89 -18.56 -13.53
CA HIS A 297 -6.23 -19.85 -13.68
C HIS A 297 -6.12 -20.16 -15.17
N GLY A 298 -4.91 -20.02 -15.73
CA GLY A 298 -4.75 -20.04 -17.19
C GLY A 298 -5.55 -18.90 -17.83
N ARG A 299 -6.37 -19.22 -18.83
CA ARG A 299 -7.28 -18.24 -19.47
C ARG A 299 -8.60 -18.05 -18.72
N ILE A 300 -8.90 -18.89 -17.74
CA ILE A 300 -10.18 -18.88 -17.02
C ILE A 300 -10.12 -17.83 -15.90
N THR A 301 -11.21 -17.08 -15.76
CA THR A 301 -11.43 -16.19 -14.62
C THR A 301 -12.21 -16.95 -13.55
N ILE A 302 -11.67 -16.99 -12.34
CA ILE A 302 -12.29 -17.65 -11.19
C ILE A 302 -13.25 -16.63 -10.54
N PRO A 303 -14.52 -16.99 -10.31
CA PRO A 303 -15.46 -16.15 -9.57
C PRO A 303 -14.91 -15.76 -8.20
N PRO A 304 -15.03 -14.48 -7.79
CA PRO A 304 -14.57 -14.02 -6.48
C PRO A 304 -15.08 -14.83 -5.30
N ALA A 305 -16.35 -15.25 -5.31
CA ALA A 305 -16.93 -16.07 -4.25
C ALA A 305 -16.18 -17.38 -4.03
N ILE A 306 -15.79 -18.04 -5.12
CA ILE A 306 -14.98 -19.26 -5.06
C ILE A 306 -13.58 -18.96 -4.52
N ALA A 307 -12.94 -17.90 -4.99
CA ALA A 307 -11.60 -17.52 -4.54
C ALA A 307 -11.58 -17.18 -3.03
N ILE A 308 -12.61 -16.49 -2.53
CA ILE A 308 -12.74 -16.13 -1.12
C ILE A 308 -13.06 -17.37 -0.28
N GLY A 309 -14.08 -18.14 -0.66
CA GLY A 309 -14.51 -19.29 0.13
C GLY A 309 -13.51 -20.45 0.13
N THR A 310 -12.75 -20.68 -0.95
CA THR A 310 -11.63 -21.65 -0.95
C THR A 310 -10.53 -21.29 0.06
N ASN A 311 -10.47 -20.05 0.52
CA ASN A 311 -9.51 -19.60 1.53
C ASN A 311 -10.12 -19.51 2.94
N GLY A 312 -11.36 -19.98 3.12
CA GLY A 312 -12.00 -20.15 4.42
C GLY A 312 -12.64 -18.90 5.02
N MET A 313 -12.59 -17.77 4.32
CA MET A 313 -13.33 -16.59 4.72
C MET A 313 -14.84 -16.83 4.58
N CYS A 314 -15.60 -16.45 5.60
CA CYS A 314 -17.04 -16.67 5.66
C CYS A 314 -17.75 -15.76 6.67
N GLY A 315 -19.08 -15.84 6.70
CA GLY A 315 -19.91 -15.17 7.69
C GLY A 315 -19.74 -15.73 9.12
N PRO A 316 -20.29 -15.03 10.12
CA PRO A 316 -20.29 -15.51 11.50
C PRO A 316 -21.10 -16.80 11.67
N VAL A 317 -20.91 -17.48 12.81
CA VAL A 317 -21.69 -18.67 13.16
C VAL A 317 -23.18 -18.28 13.27
N PRO A 318 -24.12 -18.98 12.60
CA PRO A 318 -25.54 -18.69 12.73
C PRO A 318 -26.01 -18.86 14.19
N SER A 319 -26.51 -17.79 14.81
CA SER A 319 -27.07 -17.86 16.16
C SER A 319 -28.39 -18.64 16.15
N LYS A 320 -28.50 -19.69 16.96
CA LYS A 320 -29.77 -20.43 17.20
C LYS A 320 -30.73 -19.71 18.15
N HIS A 321 -30.31 -18.64 18.80
CA HIS A 321 -31.13 -17.87 19.74
C HIS A 321 -31.26 -16.43 19.27
N ALA A 322 -32.48 -16.06 18.89
CA ALA A 322 -32.87 -14.70 18.56
C ALA A 322 -33.31 -13.96 19.84
N LEU A 323 -33.02 -12.66 19.88
CA LEU A 323 -33.38 -11.63 20.86
C LEU A 323 -32.64 -11.66 22.21
N GLY A 324 -31.91 -10.58 22.49
CA GLY A 324 -31.80 -10.09 23.87
C GLY A 324 -30.55 -9.31 24.22
N GLU A 325 -29.36 -9.76 23.81
CA GLU A 325 -28.11 -9.17 24.33
C GLU A 325 -27.02 -9.09 23.26
N ALA A 326 -26.24 -8.02 23.30
CA ALA A 326 -25.05 -7.81 22.47
C ALA A 326 -23.96 -8.86 22.82
N LYS A 327 -24.15 -10.11 22.38
CA LYS A 327 -23.13 -11.15 22.50
C LYS A 327 -22.12 -11.02 21.37
N LYS A 328 -20.85 -11.20 21.74
CA LYS A 328 -19.69 -11.25 20.86
C LYS A 328 -19.96 -12.23 19.72
N GLU A 329 -19.94 -11.76 18.47
CA GLU A 329 -20.12 -12.60 17.27
C GLU A 329 -19.16 -13.79 17.32
N GLU A 330 -19.71 -15.00 17.42
CA GLU A 330 -18.93 -16.22 17.37
C GLU A 330 -18.51 -16.48 15.92
N ARG A 331 -17.23 -16.83 15.73
CA ARG A 331 -16.63 -17.05 14.42
C ARG A 331 -16.20 -18.49 14.28
N PHE A 332 -16.27 -18.99 13.05
CA PHE A 332 -15.64 -20.25 12.73
C PHE A 332 -14.12 -20.17 12.91
N SER A 333 -13.49 -21.33 13.08
CA SER A 333 -12.04 -21.45 13.26
C SER A 333 -11.60 -22.86 12.91
N HIS A 334 -10.29 -23.14 13.03
CA HIS A 334 -9.80 -24.52 12.89
C HIS A 334 -10.36 -25.48 13.95
N ALA A 335 -10.72 -24.98 15.14
CA ALA A 335 -11.30 -25.78 16.21
C ALA A 335 -12.83 -25.95 16.07
N ASN A 336 -13.48 -25.00 15.40
CA ASN A 336 -14.92 -25.01 15.11
C ASN A 336 -15.12 -24.63 13.64
N PRO A 337 -14.87 -25.55 12.69
CA PRO A 337 -14.95 -25.24 11.27
C PRO A 337 -16.40 -25.15 10.78
N PRO A 338 -16.68 -24.41 9.69
CA PRO A 338 -18.03 -24.36 9.13
C PRO A 338 -18.44 -25.74 8.56
N PRO A 339 -19.76 -26.04 8.45
CA PRO A 339 -20.25 -27.36 8.06
C PRO A 339 -19.70 -27.87 6.72
N TYR A 340 -19.54 -26.97 5.74
CA TYR A 340 -18.99 -27.29 4.42
C TYR A 340 -17.46 -27.43 4.39
N TRP A 341 -16.75 -27.05 5.46
CA TRP A 341 -15.30 -26.99 5.48
C TRP A 341 -14.58 -28.32 5.21
N PRO A 342 -15.07 -29.49 5.64
CA PRO A 342 -14.43 -30.76 5.29
C PRO A 342 -14.22 -30.92 3.78
N VAL A 343 -15.21 -30.55 2.96
CA VAL A 343 -15.13 -30.58 1.49
C VAL A 343 -14.04 -29.63 0.98
N VAL A 344 -14.04 -28.39 1.46
CA VAL A 344 -13.07 -27.37 1.05
C VAL A 344 -11.65 -27.75 1.50
N SER A 345 -11.50 -28.23 2.73
CA SER A 345 -10.22 -28.60 3.31
C SER A 345 -9.57 -29.76 2.55
N GLU A 346 -10.35 -30.74 2.09
CA GLU A 346 -9.88 -31.84 1.24
C GLU A 346 -9.44 -31.36 -0.14
N LEU A 347 -10.23 -30.46 -0.73
CA LEU A 347 -9.94 -29.84 -2.02
C LEU A 347 -8.64 -29.02 -1.99
N THR A 348 -8.40 -28.29 -0.90
CA THR A 348 -7.28 -27.34 -0.79
C THR A 348 -5.98 -27.93 -0.25
N LYS A 349 -5.93 -29.25 0.05
CA LYS A 349 -4.70 -29.90 0.54
C LYS A 349 -3.53 -29.68 -0.41
N LEU A 350 -2.34 -29.50 0.14
CA LEU A 350 -1.12 -29.36 -0.64
C LEU A 350 -0.78 -30.67 -1.39
N SER A 351 -1.22 -31.80 -0.86
CA SER A 351 -1.17 -33.11 -1.52
C SER A 351 -2.21 -33.30 -2.64
N ASN A 352 -3.30 -32.54 -2.64
CA ASN A 352 -4.43 -32.69 -3.56
C ASN A 352 -4.55 -31.56 -4.61
N GLN A 353 -3.41 -30.99 -5.03
CA GLN A 353 -3.40 -29.87 -5.98
C GLN A 353 -4.01 -30.21 -7.35
N LYS A 354 -4.10 -31.49 -7.72
CA LYS A 354 -4.76 -31.91 -8.96
C LYS A 354 -6.25 -31.60 -8.92
N ALA A 355 -6.96 -32.01 -7.85
CA ALA A 355 -8.39 -31.76 -7.70
C ALA A 355 -8.68 -30.25 -7.66
N MET A 356 -7.87 -29.48 -6.90
CA MET A 356 -8.00 -28.01 -6.87
C MET A 356 -7.86 -27.39 -8.26
N ARG A 357 -6.89 -27.84 -9.07
CA ARG A 357 -6.72 -27.35 -10.45
C ARG A 357 -7.90 -27.69 -11.34
N GLU A 358 -8.41 -28.92 -11.28
CA GLU A 358 -9.57 -29.34 -12.08
C GLU A 358 -10.82 -28.55 -11.70
N PHE A 359 -11.04 -28.35 -10.41
CA PHE A 359 -12.12 -27.51 -9.90
C PHE A 359 -12.01 -26.07 -10.42
N LEU A 360 -10.84 -25.42 -10.27
CA LEU A 360 -10.62 -24.04 -10.73
C LEU A 360 -10.61 -23.89 -12.27
N ARG A 361 -10.39 -24.97 -13.02
CA ARG A 361 -10.49 -25.02 -14.49
C ARG A 361 -11.92 -25.11 -15.02
N GLY A 362 -12.91 -24.95 -14.15
CA GLY A 362 -14.32 -24.93 -14.55
C GLY A 362 -15.15 -26.04 -13.91
N GLY A 363 -14.54 -26.97 -13.17
CA GLY A 363 -15.28 -28.00 -12.43
C GLY A 363 -16.31 -27.42 -11.46
N TRP A 364 -16.11 -26.20 -10.97
CA TRP A 364 -17.10 -25.48 -10.16
C TRP A 364 -18.43 -25.21 -10.89
N ARG A 365 -18.46 -25.21 -12.22
CA ARG A 365 -19.69 -25.00 -13.01
C ARG A 365 -20.63 -26.19 -12.94
N GLU A 366 -20.05 -27.38 -12.74
CA GLU A 366 -20.78 -28.66 -12.68
C GLU A 366 -21.35 -28.93 -11.28
N VAL A 367 -21.03 -28.10 -10.29
CA VAL A 367 -21.56 -28.27 -8.92
C VAL A 367 -23.04 -27.83 -8.90
N PRO A 368 -23.98 -28.73 -8.55
CA PRO A 368 -25.40 -28.42 -8.49
C PRO A 368 -25.72 -27.28 -7.52
N GLU A 369 -26.78 -26.53 -7.82
CA GLU A 369 -27.34 -25.55 -6.89
C GLU A 369 -27.77 -26.25 -5.59
N GLY A 370 -27.33 -25.73 -4.44
CA GLY A 370 -27.46 -26.38 -3.14
C GLY A 370 -26.20 -27.09 -2.63
N GLU A 371 -25.30 -27.54 -3.50
CA GLU A 371 -23.99 -28.11 -3.12
C GLU A 371 -22.85 -27.08 -3.18
N ARG A 372 -23.16 -25.87 -3.64
CA ARG A 372 -22.21 -24.76 -3.81
C ARG A 372 -21.87 -24.14 -2.46
N TRP A 373 -20.93 -24.75 -1.78
CA TRP A 373 -20.45 -24.30 -0.47
C TRP A 373 -19.97 -22.84 -0.44
N TRP A 374 -19.58 -22.24 -1.59
CA TRP A 374 -19.20 -20.82 -1.64
C TRP A 374 -20.40 -19.87 -1.54
N GLU A 375 -21.61 -20.33 -1.91
CA GLU A 375 -22.86 -19.58 -1.73
C GLU A 375 -23.29 -19.62 -0.25
N GLU A 376 -23.09 -20.76 0.43
CA GLU A 376 -23.29 -20.86 1.87
C GLU A 376 -22.28 -20.00 2.65
N ALA A 377 -20.98 -20.12 2.31
CA ALA A 377 -19.89 -19.40 2.98
C ALA A 377 -20.08 -17.87 2.96
N LEU A 378 -20.60 -17.35 1.85
CA LEU A 378 -20.72 -15.92 1.58
C LEU A 378 -22.16 -15.44 1.50
N GLY A 379 -23.12 -16.27 1.94
CA GLY A 379 -24.53 -15.95 2.00
C GLY A 379 -24.90 -15.04 3.18
N GLY A 380 -26.20 -14.90 3.43
CA GLY A 380 -26.73 -14.16 4.58
C GLY A 380 -26.23 -12.71 4.66
N ASP A 381 -25.69 -12.35 5.82
CA ASP A 381 -25.20 -10.99 6.09
C ASP A 381 -24.01 -10.59 5.20
N ILE A 382 -23.16 -11.55 4.80
CA ILE A 382 -22.03 -11.28 3.91
C ILE A 382 -22.54 -10.86 2.53
N GLU A 383 -23.51 -11.57 1.96
CA GLU A 383 -24.07 -11.24 0.65
C GLU A 383 -24.80 -9.88 0.68
N ARG A 384 -25.51 -9.57 1.77
CA ARG A 384 -26.14 -8.26 1.97
C ARG A 384 -25.09 -7.15 1.97
N ARG A 385 -24.06 -7.24 2.83
CA ARG A 385 -22.97 -6.25 2.89
C ARG A 385 -22.18 -6.18 1.59
N ARG A 386 -22.01 -7.29 0.87
CA ARG A 386 -21.37 -7.31 -0.45
C ARG A 386 -22.11 -6.39 -1.42
N LYS A 387 -23.44 -6.54 -1.55
CA LYS A 387 -24.26 -5.72 -2.45
C LYS A 387 -24.18 -4.24 -2.10
N GLU A 388 -24.41 -3.89 -0.83
CA GLU A 388 -24.34 -2.50 -0.33
C GLU A 388 -22.98 -1.85 -0.62
N ARG A 389 -21.89 -2.56 -0.35
CA ARG A 389 -20.54 -2.03 -0.58
C ARG A 389 -20.20 -1.97 -2.08
N LEU A 390 -20.72 -2.91 -2.87
CA LEU A 390 -20.52 -2.93 -4.32
C LEU A 390 -21.20 -1.74 -5.00
N GLU A 391 -22.39 -1.33 -4.53
CA GLU A 391 -23.09 -0.14 -5.04
C GLU A 391 -22.21 1.10 -4.93
N VAL A 392 -21.58 1.32 -3.77
CA VAL A 392 -20.64 2.43 -3.56
C VAL A 392 -19.42 2.33 -4.47
N LEU A 393 -18.83 1.13 -4.60
CA LEU A 393 -17.63 0.92 -5.41
C LEU A 393 -17.90 1.00 -6.91
N ASN A 394 -19.13 0.71 -7.35
CA ASN A 394 -19.54 0.84 -8.74
C ASN A 394 -19.55 2.28 -9.21
N LEU A 395 -19.79 3.26 -8.32
CA LEU A 395 -19.75 4.69 -8.67
C LEU A 395 -18.36 5.09 -9.20
N ILE A 396 -17.29 4.55 -8.60
CA ILE A 396 -15.91 4.82 -9.05
C ILE A 396 -15.70 4.26 -10.45
N ARG A 397 -16.17 3.03 -10.70
CA ARG A 397 -16.07 2.40 -12.02
C ARG A 397 -16.84 3.20 -13.07
N GLN A 398 -18.09 3.55 -12.78
CA GLN A 398 -18.94 4.33 -13.68
C GLN A 398 -18.33 5.70 -13.99
N GLY A 399 -17.77 6.39 -13.00
CA GLY A 399 -17.11 7.68 -13.23
C GLY A 399 -15.91 7.58 -14.18
N ILE A 400 -15.13 6.51 -14.08
CA ILE A 400 -13.95 6.29 -14.94
C ILE A 400 -14.35 5.82 -16.33
N ASP A 401 -15.33 4.91 -16.42
CA ASP A 401 -15.88 4.47 -17.70
C ASP A 401 -16.49 5.67 -18.45
N GLY A 402 -17.25 6.52 -17.75
CA GLY A 402 -17.79 7.76 -18.30
C GLY A 402 -16.69 8.73 -18.74
N ALA A 403 -15.63 8.91 -17.94
CA ALA A 403 -14.50 9.75 -18.32
C ALA A 403 -13.76 9.25 -19.58
N ARG A 404 -13.74 7.93 -19.82
CA ARG A 404 -13.16 7.33 -21.03
C ARG A 404 -14.00 7.60 -22.28
N GLU A 405 -15.31 7.79 -22.09
CA GLU A 405 -16.27 8.04 -23.16
C GLU A 405 -16.47 9.54 -23.45
N LEU A 406 -15.81 10.42 -22.69
CA LEU A 406 -15.75 11.85 -23.00
C LEU A 406 -14.86 12.06 -24.25
N GLU A 407 -15.46 12.68 -25.27
CA GLU A 407 -14.79 13.09 -26.52
C GLU A 407 -13.84 14.27 -26.33
#